data_AF-A0A158P9C0-F1
#
_entry.id   AF-A0A158P9C0-F1
#
_cell.length_a   1.000
_cell.length_b   1.000
_cell.length_c   1.000
_cell.angle_alpha   90.00
_cell.angle_beta   90.00
_cell.angle_gamma   90.00
#
_symmetry.space_group_name_H-M   'P 1'
#
loop_
_entity.id
_entity.type
_entity.pdbx_description
1 polymer ?
#
loop_
_entity_poly.entity_id
_entity_poly.type
_entity_poly.pdbx_seq_one_letter_code
_entity_poly.pdbx_strand_id
1 'polypeptide(L)'
;MAMYPYLSVTYKVILVAVLVVYILVEIIRLSLAIVGNLGEKIPAISGFWILSLVLQLPIVLFLLLNPAIIPVPTEMVVLAIHLIFLIIEIITGFLAMKMISTQQIKLFKMLIEESEK
;
A
#
# COMPACT_ATOMS: atom_id res chain seq x y z
N MET A 1 29.60 -26.21 6.79
CA MET A 1 28.22 -26.66 6.51
C MET A 1 27.41 -26.44 7.79
N ALA A 2 26.80 -25.26 7.95
CA ALA A 2 26.11 -24.88 9.18
C ALA A 2 24.64 -25.33 9.15
N MET A 3 24.22 -26.09 10.16
CA MET A 3 22.83 -26.52 10.33
C MET A 3 21.92 -25.30 10.56
N TYR A 4 20.92 -25.12 9.71
CA TYR A 4 19.73 -24.31 10.00
C TYR A 4 18.53 -25.26 10.14
N PRO A 5 18.27 -25.89 11.29
CA PRO A 5 17.11 -26.78 11.40
C PRO A 5 15.87 -26.06 11.95
N TYR A 6 16.01 -24.89 12.57
CA TYR A 6 14.89 -24.21 13.22
C TYR A 6 15.02 -22.70 13.11
N LEU A 7 14.15 -22.10 12.31
CA LEU A 7 13.79 -20.70 12.47
C LEU A 7 13.46 -20.48 13.96
N SER A 8 14.22 -19.64 14.67
CA SER A 8 14.07 -19.49 16.11
C SER A 8 12.63 -19.11 16.46
N VAL A 9 12.13 -19.55 17.61
CA VAL A 9 10.74 -19.26 18.03
C VAL A 9 10.44 -17.76 17.95
N THR A 10 11.39 -16.92 18.33
CA THR A 10 11.32 -15.46 18.20
C THR A 10 11.04 -15.03 16.76
N TYR A 11 11.76 -15.59 15.79
CA TYR A 11 11.57 -15.24 14.39
C TYR A 11 10.19 -15.67 13.89
N LYS A 12 9.71 -16.86 14.26
CA LYS A 12 8.36 -17.33 13.89
C LYS A 12 7.28 -16.38 14.41
N VAL A 13 7.41 -15.92 15.66
CA VAL A 13 6.48 -14.95 16.27
C VAL A 13 6.49 -13.63 15.51
N ILE A 14 7.68 -13.12 15.15
CA ILE A 14 7.82 -11.90 14.35
C ILE A 14 7.16 -12.07 12.97
N LEU A 15 7.39 -13.20 12.30
CA LEU A 15 6.82 -13.48 10.98
C LEU A 15 5.29 -13.49 11.03
N VAL A 16 4.70 -14.16 12.02
CA VAL A 16 3.24 -14.17 12.22
C VAL A 16 2.71 -12.76 12.45
N ALA A 17 3.39 -11.95 13.27
CA ALA A 17 3.00 -10.57 13.50
C ALA A 17 3.06 -9.74 12.20
N VAL A 18 4.12 -9.89 11.39
CA VAL A 18 4.25 -9.22 10.09
C VAL A 18 3.12 -9.62 9.14
N LEU A 19 2.76 -10.90 9.07
CA LEU A 19 1.64 -11.38 8.24
C LEU A 19 0.29 -10.84 8.71
N VAL A 20 0.06 -10.73 10.01
CA VAL A 20 -1.16 -10.10 10.56
C VAL A 20 -1.23 -8.63 10.16
N VAL A 21 -0.13 -7.89 10.34
CA VAL A 21 -0.04 -6.48 9.96
C VAL A 21 -0.23 -6.31 8.45
N TYR A 22 0.39 -7.18 7.63
CA TYR A 22 0.23 -7.20 6.18
C TYR A 22 -1.23 -7.27 5.74
N ILE A 23 -2.01 -8.19 6.31
CA ILE A 23 -3.42 -8.37 5.98
C ILE A 23 -4.26 -7.18 6.43
N LEU A 24 -4.04 -6.69 7.67
CA LEU A 24 -4.78 -5.55 8.20
C LEU A 24 -4.53 -4.27 7.40
N VAL A 25 -3.26 -4.00 7.07
CA VAL A 25 -2.86 -2.86 6.25
C VAL A 25 -3.50 -2.96 4.87
N GLU A 26 -3.50 -4.14 4.24
CA GLU A 26 -4.12 -4.34 2.92
C GLU A 26 -5.62 -4.00 2.94
N ILE A 27 -6.37 -4.47 3.94
CA ILE A 27 -7.80 -4.18 4.08
C ILE A 27 -8.04 -2.68 4.20
N ILE A 28 -7.31 -1.99 5.08
CA ILE A 28 -7.46 -0.55 5.30
C ILE A 28 -7.07 0.23 4.04
N ARG A 29 -5.96 -0.15 3.42
CA ARG A 29 -5.41 0.47 2.20
C ARG A 29 -6.44 0.42 1.08
N LEU A 30 -6.98 -0.75 0.76
CA LEU A 30 -8.00 -0.90 -0.29
C LEU A 30 -9.29 -0.16 0.06
N SER A 31 -9.70 -0.14 1.33
CA SER A 31 -10.87 0.62 1.77
C SER A 31 -10.70 2.13 1.52
N LEU A 32 -9.52 2.68 1.82
CA LEU A 32 -9.19 4.08 1.54
C LEU A 32 -9.12 4.37 0.04
N ALA A 33 -8.63 3.42 -0.77
CA ALA A 33 -8.64 3.57 -2.23
C ALA A 33 -10.06 3.73 -2.77
N ILE A 34 -11.00 2.89 -2.30
CA ILE A 34 -12.40 2.94 -2.71
C ILE A 34 -13.04 4.27 -2.28
N VAL A 35 -12.90 4.63 -1.00
CA VAL A 35 -13.47 5.89 -0.45
C VAL A 35 -12.87 7.11 -1.13
N GLY A 36 -11.56 7.09 -1.37
CA GLY A 36 -10.82 8.17 -2.01
C GLY A 36 -11.21 8.35 -3.47
N ASN A 37 -11.32 7.26 -4.23
CA ASN A 37 -11.65 7.32 -5.65
C ASN A 37 -13.13 7.69 -5.87
N LEU A 38 -14.07 7.09 -5.13
CA LEU A 38 -15.50 7.40 -5.27
C LEU A 38 -15.86 8.80 -4.76
N GLY A 39 -15.20 9.23 -3.68
CA GLY A 39 -15.47 10.53 -3.08
C GLY A 39 -14.58 11.67 -3.59
N GLU A 40 -13.66 11.38 -4.52
CA GLU A 40 -12.58 12.29 -4.95
C GLU A 40 -11.88 12.98 -3.75
N LYS A 41 -11.75 12.24 -2.64
CA LYS A 41 -11.24 12.76 -1.37
C LYS A 41 -9.72 12.64 -1.35
N ILE A 42 -9.03 13.76 -1.58
CA ILE A 42 -7.56 13.84 -1.51
C ILE A 42 -7.02 13.19 -0.23
N PRO A 43 -7.55 13.46 0.99
CA PRO A 43 -6.99 12.88 2.20
C PRO A 43 -7.04 11.34 2.23
N ALA A 44 -8.10 10.73 1.70
CA ALA A 44 -8.25 9.27 1.67
C ALA A 44 -7.28 8.63 0.66
N ILE A 45 -7.12 9.23 -0.53
CA ILE A 45 -6.15 8.74 -1.53
C ILE A 45 -4.72 8.93 -1.02
N SER A 46 -4.41 10.03 -0.33
CA SER A 46 -3.12 10.22 0.33
C SER A 46 -2.86 9.14 1.39
N GLY A 47 -3.87 8.79 2.19
CA GLY A 47 -3.77 7.68 3.15
C GLY A 47 -3.48 6.34 2.46
N PHE A 48 -4.22 6.00 1.40
CA PHE A 48 -3.94 4.82 0.57
C PHE A 48 -2.50 4.81 0.05
N TRP A 49 -2.03 5.95 -0.48
CA TRP A 49 -0.71 6.06 -1.10
C TRP A 49 0.43 5.94 -0.07
N ILE A 50 0.27 6.57 1.11
CA ILE A 50 1.22 6.45 2.22
C ILE A 50 1.28 5.01 2.73
N LEU A 51 0.12 4.36 2.95
CA LEU A 51 0.09 2.96 3.40
C LEU A 51 0.76 2.03 2.37
N SER A 52 0.57 2.30 1.08
CA SER A 52 1.20 1.53 0.00
C SER A 52 2.73 1.63 0.02
N LEU A 53 3.27 2.83 0.18
CA LEU A 53 4.72 3.06 0.17
C LEU A 53 5.42 2.72 1.48
N VAL A 54 4.85 3.14 2.61
CA VAL A 54 5.52 3.13 3.91
C VAL A 54 5.33 1.80 4.63
N LEU A 55 4.19 1.14 4.46
CA LEU A 55 3.90 -0.12 5.14
C LEU A 55 3.90 -1.29 4.16
N GLN A 56 3.08 -1.24 3.12
CA GLN A 56 2.84 -2.41 2.26
C GLN A 56 4.08 -2.79 1.46
N LEU A 57 4.76 -1.82 0.84
CA LEU A 57 5.95 -2.06 0.04
C LEU A 57 7.10 -2.70 0.85
N PRO A 58 7.54 -2.15 2.00
CA PRO A 58 8.61 -2.76 2.77
C PRO A 58 8.21 -4.13 3.33
N ILE A 59 6.95 -4.35 3.72
CA ILE A 59 6.49 -5.67 4.18
C ILE A 59 6.59 -6.70 3.05
N VAL A 60 6.09 -6.37 1.86
CA VAL A 60 6.12 -7.29 0.69
C VAL A 60 7.57 -7.59 0.28
N LEU A 61 8.44 -6.58 0.26
CA LEU A 61 9.86 -6.76 -0.02
C LEU A 61 10.54 -7.61 1.05
N PHE A 62 10.21 -7.41 2.33
CA PHE A 62 10.72 -8.25 3.42
C PHE A 62 10.30 -9.71 3.25
N LEU A 63 9.04 -9.97 2.91
CA LEU A 63 8.52 -11.33 2.70
C LEU A 63 9.14 -12.02 1.47
N LEU A 64 9.44 -11.28 0.40
CA LEU A 64 10.03 -11.82 -0.83
C LEU A 64 11.56 -12.01 -0.77
N LEU A 65 12.27 -11.05 -0.17
CA LEU A 65 13.73 -10.96 -0.27
C LEU A 65 14.45 -11.58 0.94
N ASN A 66 13.73 -11.91 2.02
CA ASN A 66 14.37 -12.47 3.21
C ASN A 66 14.66 -13.97 3.01
N PRO A 67 15.93 -14.38 2.89
CA PRO A 67 16.29 -15.78 2.62
C PRO A 67 15.99 -16.72 3.81
N ALA A 68 15.76 -16.17 5.00
CA ALA A 68 15.38 -16.96 6.18
C ALA A 68 13.90 -17.35 6.17
N ILE A 69 13.06 -16.64 5.41
CA ILE A 69 11.72 -17.05 5.05
C ILE A 69 11.92 -17.93 3.83
N ILE A 70 11.77 -19.25 3.98
CA ILE A 70 11.75 -20.17 2.83
C ILE A 70 10.28 -20.25 2.43
N PRO A 71 9.77 -19.34 1.57
CA PRO A 71 8.35 -19.27 1.29
C PRO A 71 8.01 -20.45 0.38
N VAL A 72 6.80 -20.97 0.53
CA VAL A 72 6.34 -22.03 -0.39
C VAL A 72 6.25 -21.43 -1.80
N PRO A 73 6.52 -22.17 -2.90
CA PRO A 73 6.48 -21.59 -4.25
C PRO A 73 5.21 -20.80 -4.57
N THR A 74 4.06 -21.25 -4.07
CA THR A 74 2.77 -20.55 -4.20
C THR A 74 2.77 -19.18 -3.51
N GLU A 75 3.33 -19.09 -2.31
CA GLU A 75 3.44 -17.83 -1.56
C GLU A 75 4.31 -16.82 -2.31
N MET A 76 5.44 -17.28 -2.88
CA MET A 76 6.32 -16.42 -3.68
C MET A 76 5.58 -15.84 -4.90
N VAL A 77 4.78 -16.66 -5.60
CA VAL A 77 4.00 -16.20 -6.76
C VAL A 77 2.97 -15.16 -6.34
N VAL A 78 2.23 -15.41 -5.26
CA VAL A 78 1.20 -14.48 -4.76
C VAL A 78 1.83 -13.15 -4.36
N LEU A 79 2.94 -13.17 -3.61
CA LEU A 79 3.64 -11.97 -3.19
C LEU A 79 4.26 -11.20 -4.38
N ALA A 80 4.78 -11.90 -5.38
CA ALA A 80 5.31 -11.28 -6.59
C ALA A 80 4.22 -10.58 -7.40
N ILE A 81 3.06 -11.24 -7.59
CA ILE A 81 1.89 -10.64 -8.22
C ILE A 81 1.44 -9.41 -7.42
N HIS A 82 1.36 -9.53 -6.10
CA HIS A 82 1.00 -8.43 -5.22
C HIS A 82 1.95 -7.24 -5.33
N LEU A 83 3.27 -7.50 -5.42
CA LEU A 83 4.27 -6.45 -5.64
C LEU A 83 4.07 -5.72 -6.97
N ILE A 84 3.72 -6.44 -8.04
CA ILE A 84 3.43 -5.83 -9.35
C ILE A 84 2.20 -4.92 -9.24
N PHE A 85 1.12 -5.40 -8.64
CA PHE A 85 -0.07 -4.57 -8.39
C PHE A 85 0.27 -3.33 -7.58
N LEU A 86 1.04 -3.50 -6.50
CA LEU A 86 1.44 -2.39 -5.62
C LEU A 86 2.24 -1.32 -6.37
N ILE A 87 3.14 -1.69 -7.28
CA ILE A 87 3.89 -0.73 -8.11
C ILE A 87 2.95 0.05 -9.02
N ILE A 88 2.01 -0.64 -9.69
CA ILE A 88 1.01 -0.01 -10.56
C ILE A 88 0.14 0.96 -9.74
N GLU A 89 -0.31 0.54 -8.57
CA GLU A 89 -1.12 1.33 -7.65
C GLU A 89 -0.41 2.57 -7.11
N ILE A 90 0.88 2.49 -6.81
CA ILE A 90 1.68 3.65 -6.39
C ILE A 90 1.76 4.69 -7.51
N ILE A 91 2.02 4.26 -8.74
CA ILE A 91 2.12 5.16 -9.90
C ILE A 91 0.76 5.78 -10.18
N THR A 92 -0.28 4.96 -10.32
CA THR A 92 -1.63 5.43 -10.64
C THR A 92 -2.23 6.27 -9.51
N GLY A 93 -2.00 5.90 -8.24
CA GLY A 93 -2.41 6.66 -7.07
C GLY A 93 -1.77 8.04 -7.01
N PHE A 94 -0.49 8.17 -7.37
CA PHE A 94 0.17 9.47 -7.48
C PHE A 94 -0.47 10.36 -8.56
N LEU A 95 -0.74 9.78 -9.73
CA LEU A 95 -1.40 10.49 -10.83
C LEU A 95 -2.82 10.94 -10.43
N ALA A 96 -3.59 10.07 -9.78
CA ALA A 96 -4.93 10.36 -9.28
C ALA A 96 -4.92 11.53 -8.28
N MET A 97 -3.99 11.54 -7.32
CA MET A 97 -3.84 12.66 -6.38
C MET A 97 -3.54 13.98 -7.09
N LYS A 98 -2.64 13.97 -8.08
CA LYS A 98 -2.31 15.17 -8.86
C LYS A 98 -3.52 15.70 -9.64
N MET A 99 -4.28 14.79 -10.25
CA MET A 99 -5.49 15.13 -11.00
C MET A 99 -6.55 15.77 -10.10
N ILE A 100 -6.88 15.10 -8.98
CA ILE A 100 -7.92 15.56 -8.05
C ILE A 100 -7.51 16.89 -7.40
N SER A 101 -6.25 17.03 -6.98
CA SER A 101 -5.74 18.31 -6.44
C SER A 101 -5.92 19.47 -7.44
N THR A 102 -5.62 19.21 -8.72
CA THR A 102 -5.81 20.21 -9.77
C THR A 102 -7.28 20.57 -9.97
N GLN A 103 -8.18 19.58 -9.93
CA GLN A 103 -9.62 19.79 -10.04
C GLN A 103 -10.18 20.61 -8.86
N GLN A 104 -9.77 20.28 -7.63
CA GLN A 104 -10.21 20.98 -6.41
C GLN A 104 -9.76 22.45 -6.41
N ILE A 105 -8.53 22.74 -6.86
CA ILE A 105 -8.06 24.13 -7.00
C ILE A 105 -8.87 24.90 -8.04
N LYS A 106 -9.21 24.28 -9.17
CA LYS A 106 -10.05 24.92 -10.20
C LYS A 106 -11.44 25.23 -9.67
N LEU A 107 -12.06 24.28 -8.97
CA LEU A 107 -13.38 24.46 -8.35
C LEU A 107 -13.37 25.61 -7.34
N PHE A 108 -12.37 25.65 -6.46
CA PHE A 108 -12.22 26.71 -5.48
C PHE A 108 -12.08 28.10 -6.11
N LYS A 109 -11.30 28.22 -7.20
CA LYS A 109 -11.17 29.48 -7.95
C LYS A 109 -12.49 29.94 -8.56
N MET A 110 -13.24 29.04 -9.19
CA MET A 110 -14.54 29.37 -9.78
C MET A 110 -15.54 29.86 -8.73
N LEU A 111 -15.54 29.24 -7.54
CA LEU A 111 -16.40 29.66 -6.42
C LEU A 111 -16.06 31.07 -5.92
N ILE A 112 -14.79 31.44 -5.87
CA ILE A 112 -14.37 32.80 -5.51
C ILE A 112 -14.85 33.80 -6.56
N GLU A 113 -14.60 33.54 -7.85
CA GLU A 113 -15.02 34.42 -8.95
C GLU A 113 -16.54 34.61 -9.03
N GLU A 114 -17.34 33.61 -8.63
CA GLU A 114 -18.79 33.72 -8.53
C GLU A 114 -19.22 34.57 -7.33
N SER A 115 -18.53 34.47 -6.18
CA SER A 115 -18.85 35.27 -4.99
C SER A 115 -18.51 36.76 -5.11
N GLU A 116 -17.63 37.12 -6.04
CA GLU A 116 -17.22 38.50 -6.31
C GLU A 116 -18.13 39.22 -7.33
N LYS A 117 -19.08 38.51 -7.96
CA LYS A 117 -20.06 39.06 -8.90
C LYS A 117 -21.39 39.40 -8.22
#